data_AF-A0A933M8W4-F1
#
_entry.id   AF-A0A933M8W4-F1
#
_cell.length_a   1.000
_cell.length_b   1.000
_cell.length_c   1.000
_cell.angle_alpha   90.00
_cell.angle_beta   90.00
_cell.angle_gamma   90.00
#
_symmetry.space_group_name_H-M   'P 1'
#
loop_
_entity.id
_entity.type
_entity.pdbx_description
1 polymer ?
#
loop_
_entity_poly.entity_id
_entity_poly.type
_entity_poly.pdbx_seq_one_letter_code
_entity_poly.pdbx_strand_id
1 'polypeptide(L)'
;MESSNAMPVTDEKSNCPNSNVVETTCLLVGEFDLIAVNLFAFGNGWKFAFAKNQDLPRTTSTKYSPQDQKYLLATQMEITLPLEPPFEAEPLRLLDEIVSKKK
;
A
#
# COMPACT_ATOMS: atom_id res chain seq x y z
N MET A 1 21.22 -12.66 -34.75
CA MET A 1 20.80 -11.41 -34.08
C MET A 1 19.43 -11.71 -33.50
N GLU A 2 19.41 -12.29 -32.30
CA GLU A 2 18.18 -12.74 -31.66
C GLU A 2 17.43 -11.53 -31.09
N SER A 3 16.22 -11.37 -31.60
CA SER A 3 15.20 -10.44 -31.11
C SER A 3 14.77 -10.86 -29.70
N SER A 4 15.28 -10.17 -28.67
CA SER A 4 14.81 -10.36 -27.31
C SER A 4 13.54 -9.54 -27.11
N ASN A 5 12.44 -10.28 -26.99
CA ASN A 5 11.09 -9.79 -26.78
C ASN A 5 10.99 -9.22 -25.35
N ALA A 6 11.15 -7.90 -25.20
CA ALA A 6 10.85 -7.23 -23.94
C ALA A 6 9.33 -7.16 -23.79
N MET A 7 8.79 -8.02 -22.92
CA MET A 7 7.40 -7.96 -22.49
C MET A 7 7.13 -6.59 -21.85
N PRO A 8 6.10 -5.84 -22.28
CA PRO A 8 5.68 -4.66 -21.55
C PRO A 8 5.06 -5.15 -20.23
N VAL A 9 5.72 -4.79 -19.13
CA VAL A 9 5.14 -4.88 -17.78
C VAL A 9 3.80 -4.17 -17.80
N THR A 10 2.76 -4.87 -17.35
CA THR A 10 1.38 -4.36 -17.41
C THR A 10 1.21 -3.36 -16.28
N ASP A 11 1.33 -2.07 -16.59
CA ASP A 11 1.08 -0.98 -15.63
C ASP A 11 -0.40 -0.97 -15.24
N GLU A 12 -0.66 -1.18 -13.95
CA GLU A 12 -1.99 -1.21 -13.36
C GLU A 12 -2.59 0.20 -13.40
N LYS A 13 -3.59 0.40 -14.26
CA LYS A 13 -4.23 1.69 -14.52
C LYS A 13 -5.07 2.10 -13.30
N SER A 14 -4.45 2.88 -12.42
CA SER A 14 -5.07 3.45 -11.23
C SER A 14 -5.98 4.63 -11.61
N ASN A 15 -7.30 4.41 -11.58
CA ASN A 15 -8.29 5.42 -11.96
C ASN A 15 -8.59 6.34 -10.76
N CYS A 16 -7.84 7.44 -10.64
CA CYS A 16 -8.16 8.49 -9.67
C CYS A 16 -9.56 9.07 -9.96
N PRO A 17 -10.34 9.47 -8.93
CA PRO A 17 -11.66 10.08 -9.12
C PRO A 17 -11.61 11.47 -9.78
N ASN A 18 -10.42 12.06 -9.87
CA ASN A 18 -10.14 13.14 -10.82
C ASN A 18 -9.75 12.48 -12.14
N SER A 19 -10.36 12.87 -13.26
CA SER A 19 -10.20 12.33 -14.62
C SER A 19 -8.76 12.35 -15.22
N ASN A 20 -7.73 12.46 -14.38
CA ASN A 20 -6.33 12.34 -14.72
C ASN A 20 -5.88 10.88 -14.57
N VAL A 21 -5.44 10.29 -15.67
CA VAL A 21 -4.74 9.01 -15.66
C VAL A 21 -3.31 9.27 -15.22
N VAL A 22 -2.93 8.74 -14.06
CA VAL A 22 -1.57 8.87 -13.52
C VAL A 22 -0.88 7.51 -13.64
N GLU A 23 0.16 7.43 -14.46
CA GLU A 23 1.05 6.26 -14.48
C GLU A 23 1.93 6.29 -13.22
N THR A 24 1.74 5.31 -12.35
CA THR A 24 2.42 5.25 -11.06
C THR A 24 2.56 3.82 -10.58
N THR A 25 3.64 3.55 -9.85
CA THR A 25 3.83 2.31 -9.09
C THR A 25 3.28 2.41 -7.67
N CYS A 26 2.73 3.57 -7.27
CA CYS A 26 2.08 3.74 -5.98
C CYS A 26 0.72 3.04 -5.96
N LEU A 27 0.45 2.28 -4.90
CA LEU A 27 -0.85 1.67 -4.66
C LEU A 27 -1.93 2.71 -4.33
N LEU A 28 -3.18 2.38 -4.63
CA LEU A 28 -4.32 3.23 -4.34
C LEU A 28 -4.82 3.07 -2.91
N VAL A 29 -5.34 4.18 -2.39
CA VAL A 29 -6.07 4.18 -1.12
C VAL A 29 -7.48 3.65 -1.36
N GLY A 30 -7.87 2.62 -0.61
CA GLY A 30 -9.18 1.97 -0.68
C GLY A 30 -9.25 0.80 -1.66
N GLU A 31 -8.17 0.50 -2.39
CA GLU A 31 -8.10 -0.63 -3.32
C GLU A 31 -8.08 -1.99 -2.60
N PHE A 32 -7.49 -2.03 -1.40
CA PHE A 32 -7.51 -3.17 -0.50
C PHE A 32 -7.87 -2.72 0.91
N ASP A 33 -8.40 -3.62 1.74
CA ASP A 33 -8.78 -3.27 3.11
C ASP A 33 -7.61 -3.39 4.09
N LEU A 34 -6.78 -4.43 3.94
CA LEU A 34 -5.70 -4.81 4.86
C LEU A 34 -4.44 -5.19 4.11
N ILE A 35 -3.28 -4.76 4.61
CA ILE A 35 -1.95 -5.23 4.16
C ILE A 35 -1.30 -6.07 5.26
N ALA A 36 -0.56 -7.11 4.85
CA ALA A 36 0.29 -7.91 5.73
C ALA A 36 1.75 -7.78 5.28
N VAL A 37 2.62 -7.29 6.17
CA VAL A 37 4.04 -7.11 5.92
C VAL A 37 4.84 -8.16 6.67
N ASN A 38 5.67 -8.90 5.94
CA ASN A 38 6.53 -9.91 6.53
C ASN A 38 7.74 -9.27 7.24
N LEU A 39 7.92 -9.57 8.53
CA LEU A 39 9.01 -9.09 9.38
C LEU A 39 10.16 -10.09 9.52
N PHE A 40 10.22 -11.11 8.66
CA PHE A 40 11.25 -12.16 8.72
C PHE A 40 12.68 -11.59 8.78
N ALA A 41 12.94 -10.52 8.03
CA ALA A 41 14.24 -9.85 7.98
C ALA A 41 14.72 -9.28 9.33
N PHE A 42 13.81 -9.00 10.28
CA PHE A 42 14.16 -8.39 11.56
C PHE A 42 14.53 -9.38 12.65
N GLY A 43 14.10 -10.64 12.55
CA GLY A 43 14.21 -11.58 13.67
C GLY A 43 14.30 -13.05 13.30
N ASN A 44 14.53 -13.38 12.03
CA ASN A 44 14.59 -14.75 11.51
C ASN A 44 13.41 -15.62 11.97
N GLY A 45 12.20 -15.06 11.94
CA GLY A 45 10.97 -15.73 12.35
C GLY A 45 9.76 -15.24 11.57
N TRP A 46 8.73 -16.10 11.46
CA TRP A 46 7.48 -15.79 10.78
C TRP A 46 6.63 -14.84 11.63
N LYS A 47 6.93 -13.55 11.54
CA LYS A 47 6.18 -12.47 12.18
C LYS A 47 5.64 -11.55 11.09
N PHE A 48 4.43 -11.06 11.30
CA PHE A 48 3.77 -10.17 10.36
C PHE A 48 3.30 -8.90 11.08
N ALA A 49 3.41 -7.78 10.39
CA ALA A 49 2.75 -6.53 10.74
C ALA A 49 1.53 -6.35 9.83
N PHE A 50 0.43 -5.91 10.41
CA PHE A 50 -0.82 -5.69 9.70
C PHE A 50 -1.21 -4.22 9.82
N ALA A 51 -1.74 -3.66 8.74
CA ALA A 51 -2.24 -2.29 8.74
C ALA A 51 -3.45 -2.17 7.82
N LYS A 52 -4.38 -1.27 8.18
CA LYS A 52 -5.50 -0.88 7.32
C LYS A 52 -4.98 0.04 6.22
N ASN A 53 -5.41 -0.18 4.98
CA ASN A 53 -5.00 0.65 3.84
C ASN A 53 -5.25 2.15 4.09
N GLN A 54 -6.41 2.48 4.69
CA GLN A 54 -6.80 3.87 4.95
C GLN A 54 -5.84 4.58 5.92
N ASP A 55 -5.25 3.82 6.85
CA ASP A 55 -4.37 4.33 7.90
C ASP A 55 -2.90 4.41 7.43
N LEU A 56 -2.59 3.93 6.22
CA LEU A 56 -1.24 3.97 5.64
C LEU A 56 -0.84 5.39 5.20
N PRO A 57 0.48 5.71 5.25
CA PRO A 57 0.99 7.01 4.86
C PRO A 57 0.78 7.27 3.36
N ARG A 58 0.51 8.53 3.04
CA ARG A 58 0.33 9.00 1.66
C ARG A 58 1.65 9.39 1.02
N THR A 59 1.70 9.35 -0.30
CA THR A 59 2.90 9.78 -1.03
C THR A 59 3.16 11.27 -0.82
N THR A 60 4.42 11.59 -0.50
CA THR A 60 4.92 12.97 -0.40
C THR A 60 5.69 13.39 -1.66
N SER A 61 5.70 12.54 -2.69
CA SER A 61 6.45 12.82 -3.91
C SER A 61 5.89 14.05 -4.63
N THR A 62 6.78 14.99 -4.94
CA THR A 62 6.46 16.21 -5.70
C THR A 62 6.07 15.95 -7.16
N LYS A 63 6.20 14.69 -7.62
CA LYS A 63 5.78 14.27 -8.97
C LYS A 63 4.26 14.28 -9.15
N TYR A 64 3.50 14.14 -8.06
CA TYR A 64 2.03 14.07 -8.12
C TYR A 64 1.41 15.40 -7.70
N SER A 65 0.25 15.71 -8.27
CA SER A 65 -0.51 16.89 -7.85
C SER A 65 -0.97 16.74 -6.38
N PRO A 66 -1.16 17.84 -5.63
CA PRO A 66 -1.67 17.77 -4.26
C PRO A 66 -3.05 17.11 -4.14
N GLN A 67 -3.81 17.03 -5.24
CA GLN A 67 -5.09 16.34 -5.27
C GLN A 67 -4.91 14.83 -5.43
N ASP A 68 -3.95 14.39 -6.25
CA ASP A 68 -3.67 12.97 -6.49
C ASP A 68 -2.90 12.32 -5.34
N GLN A 69 -2.03 13.08 -4.66
CA GLN A 69 -1.29 12.63 -3.47
C GLN A 69 -2.21 12.06 -2.38
N LYS A 70 -3.44 12.56 -2.28
CA LYS A 70 -4.41 12.07 -1.30
C LYS A 70 -4.91 10.66 -1.61
N TYR A 71 -4.83 10.20 -2.86
CA TYR A 71 -5.32 8.89 -3.28
C TYR A 71 -4.21 7.85 -3.43
N LEU A 72 -2.95 8.28 -3.38
CA LEU A 72 -1.79 7.43 -3.58
C LEU A 72 -1.05 7.16 -2.26
N LEU A 73 -0.76 5.89 -2.01
CA LEU A 73 0.06 5.46 -0.88
C LEU A 73 1.54 5.76 -1.11
N ALA A 74 2.29 5.88 -0.01
CA ALA A 74 3.75 6.01 -0.06
C ALA A 74 4.39 4.75 -0.68
N THR A 75 5.40 4.96 -1.54
CA THR A 75 6.14 3.85 -2.18
C THR A 75 6.98 3.06 -1.19
N GLN A 76 7.42 3.71 -0.12
CA GLN A 76 8.19 3.10 0.96
C GLN A 76 7.52 3.48 2.28
N MET A 77 7.39 2.50 3.16
CA MET A 77 6.82 2.67 4.49
C MET A 77 7.87 2.26 5.50
N GLU A 78 8.14 3.15 6.45
CA GLU A 78 9.04 2.85 7.56
C GLU A 78 8.30 1.96 8.56
N ILE A 79 8.94 0.87 8.96
CA ILE A 79 8.43 -0.05 9.97
C ILE A 79 9.46 -0.11 11.08
N THR A 80 9.02 0.23 12.29
CA THR A 80 9.83 0.20 13.51
C THR A 80 9.58 -1.08 14.29
N LEU A 81 10.58 -1.50 15.08
CA LEU A 81 10.45 -2.54 16.10
C LEU A 81 10.81 -1.90 17.45
N PRO A 82 9.91 -1.81 18.44
CA PRO A 82 8.54 -2.34 18.49
C PRO A 82 7.60 -1.72 17.45
N LEU A 83 6.55 -2.45 17.06
CA LEU A 83 5.58 -1.97 16.07
C LEU A 83 4.85 -0.73 16.59
N GLU A 84 4.81 0.30 15.76
CA GLU A 84 4.09 1.54 16.02
C GLU A 84 2.92 1.70 15.04
N PRO A 85 1.84 2.42 15.44
CA PRO A 85 0.74 2.72 14.54
C PRO A 85 1.22 3.35 13.22
N PRO A 86 0.68 2.94 12.06
CA PRO A 86 -0.55 2.16 11.86
C PRO A 86 -0.35 0.64 11.84
N PHE A 87 0.85 0.14 12.17
CA PHE A 87 1.17 -1.28 12.10
C PHE A 87 0.88 -1.99 13.43
N GLU A 88 0.13 -3.08 13.36
CA GLU A 88 -0.25 -3.91 14.51
C GLU A 88 0.14 -5.38 14.28
N ALA A 89 0.43 -6.13 15.34
CA ALA A 89 0.76 -7.55 15.23
C ALA A 89 -0.48 -8.45 15.10
N GLU A 90 -1.66 -7.96 15.51
CA GLU A 90 -2.89 -8.74 15.58
C GLU A 90 -3.85 -8.34 14.43
N PRO A 91 -4.08 -9.22 13.43
CA PRO A 91 -4.92 -8.89 12.28
C PRO A 91 -6.42 -8.91 12.58
N LEU A 92 -6.85 -9.73 13.54
CA LEU A 92 -8.28 -9.99 13.79
C LEU A 92 -9.02 -8.72 14.20
N ARG A 93 -8.41 -7.91 15.08
CA ARG A 93 -8.97 -6.63 15.50
C ARG A 93 -9.21 -5.69 14.31
N LEU A 94 -8.24 -5.60 13.40
CA LEU A 94 -8.36 -4.77 12.20
C LEU A 94 -9.47 -5.28 11.28
N LEU A 95 -9.58 -6.60 11.11
CA LEU A 95 -10.62 -7.23 10.31
C LEU A 95 -12.02 -7.01 10.90
N ASP A 96 -12.18 -7.11 12.22
CA ASP A 96 -13.45 -6.85 12.91
C ASP A 96 -13.92 -5.39 12.70
N GLU A 97 -13.00 -4.43 12.74
CA GLU A 97 -13.28 -3.03 12.43
C GLU A 97 -13.69 -2.82 10.96
N ILE A 98 -13.00 -3.50 10.02
CA ILE A 98 -13.33 -3.43 8.59
C ILE A 98 -14.75 -4.00 8.34
N VAL A 99 -15.06 -5.16 8.90
CA VAL A 99 -16.38 -5.81 8.76
C VAL A 99 -17.47 -4.95 9.36
N SER A 100 -17.23 -4.34 10.53
CA SER A 100 -18.19 -3.47 11.20
C SER A 100 -18.56 -2.22 10.40
N LYS A 101 -17.62 -1.68 9.60
CA LYS A 101 -17.84 -0.50 8.74
C LYS A 101 -18.57 -0.81 7.43
N LYS A 102 -18.62 -2.08 7.00
CA LYS A 102 -19.26 -2.50 5.73
C LYS A 102 -20.75 -2.87 5.87
N LYS A 103 -21.32 -2.85 7.09
CA LYS A 103 -22.75 -3.03 7.35
C LYS A 103 -23.52 -1.72 7.20
#